data_AF-A0A2E4G216-F1
#
_entry.id   AF-A0A2E4G216-F1
#
_cell.length_a   1.000
_cell.length_b   1.000
_cell.length_c   1.000
_cell.angle_alpha   90.00
_cell.angle_beta   90.00
_cell.angle_gamma   90.00
#
_symmetry.space_group_name_H-M   'P 1'
#
loop_
_entity.id
_entity.type
_entity.pdbx_description
1 polymer ?
#
loop_
_entity_poly.entity_id
_entity_poly.type
_entity_poly.pdbx_seq_one_letter_code
_entity_poly.pdbx_strand_id
1 'polypeptide(L)'
;MDFDKIPKPTYDELVSLIGRERAEEYIKKVDYDYPTVARAILYFRLELFLSDIKRGLKHLFNIIGRELSRWPYTTVTLQILIVLVIVFSVVYMLSAFNFI
;
A
#
# COMPACT_ATOMS: atom_id res chain seq x y z
N MET A 1 -18.67 13.61 -32.30
CA MET A 1 -17.81 13.04 -31.25
C MET A 1 -18.68 12.10 -30.44
N ASP A 2 -18.27 10.85 -30.33
CA ASP A 2 -19.03 9.72 -29.75
C ASP A 2 -18.92 9.72 -28.22
N PHE A 3 -19.40 10.78 -27.58
CA PHE A 3 -19.44 10.88 -26.11
C PHE A 3 -20.43 9.89 -25.47
N ASP A 4 -21.25 9.19 -26.27
CA ASP A 4 -22.22 8.18 -25.84
C ASP A 4 -21.61 6.80 -25.56
N LYS A 5 -20.31 6.58 -25.86
CA LYS A 5 -19.65 5.28 -25.63
C LYS A 5 -19.24 5.03 -24.19
N ILE A 6 -19.05 6.09 -23.39
CA ILE A 6 -18.68 5.98 -21.98
C ILE A 6 -19.84 6.49 -21.12
N PRO A 7 -20.43 5.63 -20.26
CA PRO A 7 -21.43 6.06 -19.30
C PRO A 7 -20.92 7.23 -18.45
N LYS A 8 -21.74 8.27 -18.32
CA LYS A 8 -21.48 9.42 -17.42
C LYS A 8 -20.93 9.04 -16.03
N PRO A 9 -21.47 8.04 -15.29
CA PRO A 9 -20.92 7.69 -13.99
C PRO A 9 -19.45 7.24 -14.06
N THR A 10 -19.05 6.52 -15.12
CA THR A 10 -17.68 6.07 -15.34
C THR A 10 -16.75 7.24 -15.69
N TYR A 11 -17.24 8.16 -16.51
CA TYR A 11 -16.52 9.40 -16.83
C TYR A 11 -16.30 10.26 -15.58
N ASP A 12 -17.35 10.50 -14.79
CA ASP A 12 -17.28 11.31 -13.57
C ASP A 12 -16.32 10.69 -12.54
N GLU A 13 -16.31 9.36 -12.40
CA GLU A 13 -15.38 8.66 -11.52
C GLU A 13 -13.92 8.80 -12.00
N LEU A 14 -13.65 8.65 -13.30
CA LEU A 14 -12.32 8.87 -13.84
C LEU A 14 -11.85 10.33 -13.64
N VAL A 15 -12.72 11.30 -13.90
CA VAL A 15 -12.45 12.73 -13.67
C VAL A 15 -12.15 13.00 -12.19
N SER A 16 -12.86 12.34 -11.26
CA SER A 16 -12.61 12.47 -9.83
C SER A 16 -11.23 11.95 -9.41
N LEU A 17 -10.70 10.93 -10.10
CA LEU A 17 -9.42 10.29 -9.77
C LEU A 17 -8.21 11.03 -10.35
N ILE A 18 -8.29 11.43 -11.63
CA ILE A 18 -7.12 11.96 -12.36
C ILE A 18 -7.30 13.40 -12.86
N GLY A 19 -8.47 14.01 -12.67
CA GLY A 19 -8.82 15.33 -13.16
C GLY A 19 -9.35 15.33 -14.59
N ARG A 20 -10.14 16.36 -14.93
CA ARG A 20 -10.87 16.44 -16.21
C ARG A 20 -9.97 16.38 -17.44
N GLU A 21 -8.93 17.21 -17.49
CA GLU A 21 -8.03 17.29 -18.65
C GLU A 21 -7.33 15.95 -18.93
N ARG A 22 -6.82 15.28 -17.90
CA ARG A 22 -6.15 13.98 -18.03
C ARG A 22 -7.13 12.86 -18.35
N ALA A 23 -8.34 12.90 -17.79
CA ALA A 23 -9.39 11.94 -18.11
C ALA A 23 -9.78 12.00 -19.59
N GLU A 24 -9.97 13.21 -20.14
CA GLU A 24 -10.30 13.40 -21.55
C GLU A 24 -9.16 12.98 -22.49
N GLU A 25 -7.92 13.32 -22.15
CA GLU A 25 -6.74 12.86 -22.89
C GLU A 25 -6.63 11.33 -22.89
N TYR A 26 -6.84 10.70 -21.73
CA TYR A 26 -6.81 9.24 -21.59
C TYR A 26 -7.91 8.56 -22.41
N ILE A 27 -9.15 9.03 -22.31
CA ILE A 27 -10.31 8.49 -23.05
C ILE A 27 -10.06 8.60 -24.56
N LYS A 28 -9.52 9.72 -25.03
CA LYS A 28 -9.16 9.91 -26.43
C LYS A 28 -8.03 8.96 -26.87
N LYS A 29 -7.05 8.72 -26.00
CA LYS A 29 -5.93 7.80 -26.27
C LYS A 29 -6.38 6.34 -26.41
N VAL A 30 -7.39 5.93 -25.65
CA VAL A 30 -7.96 4.57 -25.70
C VAL A 30 -9.14 4.44 -26.66
N ASP A 31 -9.32 5.43 -27.55
CA ASP A 31 -10.38 5.48 -28.57
C ASP A 31 -11.79 5.23 -28.00
N TYR A 32 -12.09 5.79 -26.82
CA TYR A 32 -13.38 5.66 -26.14
C TYR A 32 -13.77 4.20 -25.79
N ASP A 33 -12.79 3.30 -25.68
CA ASP A 33 -13.03 1.91 -25.30
C ASP A 33 -13.44 1.77 -23.83
N TYR A 34 -14.74 1.56 -23.61
CA TYR A 34 -15.35 1.42 -22.29
C TYR A 34 -14.67 0.37 -21.38
N PRO A 35 -14.42 -0.89 -21.79
CA PRO A 35 -13.81 -1.90 -20.93
C PRO A 35 -12.37 -1.57 -20.54
N THR A 36 -11.65 -0.80 -21.35
CA THR A 36 -10.32 -0.28 -20.99
C THR A 36 -10.43 0.84 -19.96
N VAL A 37 -11.36 1.78 -20.14
CA VAL A 37 -11.59 2.87 -19.19
C VAL A 37 -12.09 2.38 -17.83
N ALA A 38 -13.01 1.42 -17.80
CA ALA A 38 -13.50 0.81 -16.57
C ALA A 38 -12.36 0.10 -15.78
N ARG A 39 -11.44 -0.57 -16.49
CA ARG A 39 -10.25 -1.18 -15.87
C ARG A 39 -9.25 -0.13 -15.38
N ALA A 40 -9.12 0.98 -16.10
CA ALA A 40 -8.24 2.07 -15.72
C ALA A 40 -8.66 2.69 -14.38
N ILE A 41 -9.96 2.86 -14.15
CA ILE A 41 -10.49 3.37 -12.87
C ILE A 41 -10.04 2.50 -11.69
N LEU A 42 -10.13 1.17 -11.84
CA LEU A 42 -9.65 0.22 -10.81
C LEU A 42 -8.15 0.38 -10.57
N TYR A 43 -7.37 0.52 -11.63
CA TYR A 43 -5.92 0.70 -11.53
C TYR A 43 -5.54 2.02 -10.85
N PHE A 44 -6.13 3.14 -11.26
CA PHE A 44 -5.87 4.45 -10.67
C PHE A 44 -6.29 4.50 -9.19
N ARG A 45 -7.42 3.90 -8.84
CA ARG A 45 -7.87 3.79 -7.44
C ARG A 45 -6.86 2.98 -6.61
N LEU A 46 -6.35 1.87 -7.15
CA LEU A 46 -5.34 1.07 -6.47
C LEU A 46 -4.00 1.82 -6.36
N GLU A 47 -3.59 2.53 -7.40
CA GLU A 47 -2.34 3.30 -7.42
C GLU A 47 -2.37 4.43 -6.38
N LEU A 48 -3.49 5.14 -6.27
CA LEU A 48 -3.68 6.17 -5.25
C LEU A 48 -3.57 5.58 -3.83
N PHE A 49 -4.26 4.47 -3.59
CA PHE A 49 -4.24 3.76 -2.31
C PHE A 49 -2.83 3.27 -1.95
N LEU A 50 -2.12 2.67 -2.90
CA LEU A 50 -0.73 2.24 -2.70
C LEU A 50 0.21 3.41 -2.45
N SER A 51 -0.01 4.56 -3.12
CA SER A 51 0.77 5.78 -2.89
C SER A 51 0.62 6.27 -1.45
N ASP A 52 -0.61 6.28 -0.93
CA ASP A 52 -0.88 6.70 0.45
C ASP A 52 -0.32 5.72 1.48
N ILE A 53 -0.46 4.40 1.26
CA ILE A 53 0.20 3.39 2.09
C ILE A 53 1.71 3.60 2.09
N LYS A 54 2.32 3.82 0.91
CA LYS A 54 3.77 4.02 0.79
C LYS A 54 4.22 5.26 1.55
N ARG A 55 3.46 6.35 1.52
CA ARG A 55 3.73 7.57 2.32
C ARG A 55 3.61 7.29 3.81
N GLY A 56 2.56 6.59 4.23
CA GLY A 56 2.35 6.20 5.63
C GLY A 56 3.48 5.30 6.16
N LEU A 57 3.86 4.28 5.40
CA LEU A 57 4.98 3.39 5.73
C LEU A 57 6.30 4.16 5.81
N LYS A 58 6.58 5.06 4.85
CA LYS A 58 7.79 5.90 4.90
C LYS A 58 7.83 6.76 6.17
N HIS A 59 6.70 7.31 6.58
CA HIS A 59 6.60 8.08 7.82
C HIS A 59 6.86 7.20 9.06
N LEU A 60 6.26 6.02 9.12
CA LEU A 60 6.48 5.05 10.20
C LEU A 60 7.94 4.59 10.28
N PHE A 61 8.56 4.25 9.15
CA PHE A 61 9.99 3.90 9.11
C PHE A 61 10.88 5.06 9.59
N ASN A 62 10.54 6.31 9.26
CA ASN A 62 11.29 7.47 9.72
C ASN A 62 11.13 7.69 11.24
N ILE A 63 9.93 7.48 11.80
CA ILE A 63 9.69 7.54 13.24
C ILE A 63 10.47 6.43 13.95
N ILE A 64 10.34 5.18 13.50
CA ILE A 64 11.01 4.02 14.10
C ILE A 64 12.52 4.19 14.01
N GLY A 65 13.05 4.61 12.86
CA GLY A 65 14.48 4.88 12.68
C GLY A 65 14.99 5.99 13.59
N ARG A 66 14.23 7.09 13.73
CA ARG A 66 14.57 8.19 14.64
C ARG A 66 14.54 7.70 16.09
N GLU A 67 13.55 6.91 16.47
CA GLU A 67 13.46 6.41 17.83
C GLU A 67 14.58 5.41 18.11
N LEU A 68 14.81 4.41 17.26
CA LEU A 68 15.94 3.47 17.35
C LEU A 68 17.30 4.18 17.39
N SER A 69 17.48 5.30 16.68
CA SER A 69 18.73 6.08 16.71
C SER A 69 18.98 6.81 18.03
N ARG A 70 17.94 7.03 18.85
CA ARG A 70 18.07 7.64 20.19
C ARG A 70 18.52 6.64 21.24
N TRP A 71 18.33 5.35 20.99
CA TRP A 71 18.80 4.32 21.91
C TRP A 71 20.24 3.98 21.58
N PRO A 72 21.11 3.83 22.59
CA PRO A 72 22.45 3.32 22.35
C PRO A 72 22.33 1.95 21.67
N TYR A 73 23.20 1.68 20.69
CA TYR A 73 23.21 0.43 19.92
C TYR A 73 23.13 -0.81 20.83
N THR A 74 23.80 -0.75 21.99
CA THR A 74 23.80 -1.77 23.04
C THR A 74 22.41 -2.06 23.62
N THR A 75 21.54 -1.06 23.79
CA THR A 75 20.18 -1.26 24.30
C THR A 75 19.29 -1.93 23.26
N VAL A 76 19.43 -1.57 21.98
CA VAL A 76 18.69 -2.20 20.88
C VAL A 76 19.11 -3.66 20.71
N THR A 77 20.41 -3.97 20.76
CA THR A 77 20.90 -5.36 20.68
C THR A 77 20.43 -6.19 21.86
N LEU A 78 20.41 -5.62 23.07
CA LEU A 78 19.94 -6.31 24.27
C LEU A 78 18.44 -6.63 24.20
N GLN A 79 17.62 -5.68 23.74
CA GLN A 79 16.17 -5.91 23.57
C GLN A 79 15.89 -7.00 22.53
N ILE A 80 16.58 -6.98 21.39
CA ILE A 80 16.45 -8.02 20.37
C ILE A 80 16.85 -9.38 20.93
N LEU A 81 17.95 -9.47 21.68
CA LEU A 81 18.42 -10.70 22.32
C LEU A 81 17.36 -11.25 23.30
N ILE A 82 16.78 -10.38 24.14
CA ILE A 82 15.73 -10.77 25.10
C ILE A 82 14.51 -11.35 24.37
N VAL A 83 14.03 -10.68 23.32
CA VAL A 83 12.90 -11.18 22.52
C VAL A 83 13.23 -12.54 21.90
N LEU A 84 14.44 -12.69 21.36
CA LEU A 84 14.92 -13.95 20.76
C LEU A 84 14.94 -15.10 21.78
N VAL A 85 15.43 -14.85 23.00
CA VAL A 85 15.46 -15.84 24.08
C VAL A 85 14.04 -16.24 24.48
N ILE A 86 13.12 -15.28 24.67
CA ILE A 86 11.73 -15.57 25.03
C ILE A 86 11.05 -16.42 23.96
N VAL A 87 11.18 -16.05 22.69
CA VAL A 87 10.61 -16.81 21.57
C VAL A 87 11.20 -18.22 21.53
N PHE A 88 12.52 -18.35 21.66
CA PHE A 88 13.18 -19.65 21.68
C PHE A 88 12.71 -20.52 22.85
N SER A 89 12.59 -19.95 24.05
CA SER A 89 12.06 -20.66 25.23
C SER A 89 10.62 -21.13 25.02
N VAL A 90 9.76 -20.31 24.44
CA VAL A 90 8.35 -20.68 24.15
C VAL A 90 8.30 -21.79 23.10
N VAL A 91 9.07 -21.66 22.01
CA VAL A 91 9.15 -22.70 20.97
C VAL A 91 9.66 -24.02 21.55
N TYR A 92 10.67 -23.97 22.42
CA TYR A 92 11.18 -25.15 23.10
C TYR A 92 10.13 -25.80 24.01
N MET A 93 9.41 -25.01 24.81
CA MET A 93 8.32 -25.53 25.66
C MET A 93 7.20 -26.17 24.82
N LEU A 94 6.81 -25.54 23.71
CA LEU A 94 5.80 -26.10 22.80
C LEU A 94 6.29 -27.39 22.11
N SER A 95 7.56 -27.45 21.74
CA SER A 95 8.17 -28.66 21.17
C SER A 95 8.19 -29.81 22.19
N ALA A 96 8.57 -29.52 23.43
CA ALA A 96 8.54 -30.50 24.52
C ALA A 96 7.13 -31.00 24.84
N PHE A 97 6.11 -30.13 24.72
CA PHE A 97 4.71 -30.49 24.95
C PHE A 97 4.12 -31.36 23.83
N ASN A 98 4.57 -31.19 22.58
CA ASN A 98 4.12 -32.01 21.45
C ASN A 98 4.80 -33.40 21.39
N PHE A 99 5.76 -33.68 22.27
CA PHE A 99 6.50 -34.95 22.31
C PHE A 99 6.07 -35.86 23.48
N ILE A 100 5.11 -35.43 24.31
CA ILE A 100 4.45 -36.21 25.38
C ILE A 100 3.05 -36.58 24.93
#